data_AF-A0A857JIC8-F1
#
_entry.id   AF-A0A857JIC8-F1
#
_cell.length_a   1.000
_cell.length_b   1.000
_cell.length_c   1.000
_cell.angle_alpha   90.00
_cell.angle_beta   90.00
_cell.angle_gamma   90.00
#
_symmetry.space_group_name_H-M   'P 1'
#
loop_
_entity.id
_entity.type
_entity.pdbx_description
1 polymer ?
#
loop_
_entity_poly.entity_id
_entity_poly.type
_entity_poly.pdbx_seq_one_letter_code
_entity_poly.pdbx_strand_id
1 'polypeptide(L)'
;MPITTEFVKRALGCLLFSLVFSHSLHGESLGVKTATASGSACPSTFYNVQLTSDASVCHVFADELPASLTYHSKQASNELAYFFRQQIDGPVNQSVSQNRVLMRHANDQTIIVISRDGTGSQVDILVNSH
;
A
#
# COMPACT_ATOMS: atom_id res chain seq x y z
N MET A 1 -6.56 44.68 24.34
CA MET A 1 -6.20 44.63 22.91
C MET A 1 -7.48 44.43 22.10
N PRO A 2 -8.14 45.51 21.62
CA PRO A 2 -9.25 45.39 20.69
C PRO A 2 -8.76 45.56 19.24
N ILE A 3 -9.24 44.67 18.36
CA ILE A 3 -8.99 44.68 16.92
C ILE A 3 -9.92 45.72 16.30
N THR A 4 -9.33 46.66 15.55
CA THR A 4 -10.00 47.76 14.86
C THR A 4 -10.81 47.27 13.65
N THR A 5 -12.09 47.63 13.64
CA THR A 5 -12.94 47.73 12.45
C THR A 5 -12.52 48.93 11.61
N GLU A 6 -12.47 48.79 10.28
CA GLU A 6 -12.76 49.89 9.34
C GLU A 6 -13.37 49.29 8.07
N PHE A 7 -14.52 49.81 7.71
CA PHE A 7 -15.37 49.39 6.61
C PHE A 7 -15.57 50.63 5.73
N VAL A 8 -15.67 50.43 4.41
CA VAL A 8 -16.42 51.25 3.43
C VAL A 8 -15.63 52.23 2.50
N LYS A 9 -15.86 51.96 1.20
CA LYS A 9 -15.99 52.84 0.00
C LYS A 9 -14.75 53.34 -0.73
N ARG A 10 -14.65 52.90 -2.00
CA ARG A 10 -14.85 53.67 -3.25
C ARG A 10 -14.34 52.80 -4.42
N ALA A 11 -14.79 52.87 -5.67
CA ALA A 11 -15.99 53.27 -6.38
C ALA A 11 -15.78 52.72 -7.81
N LEU A 12 -16.87 52.38 -8.49
CA LEU A 12 -17.06 52.13 -9.93
C LEU A 12 -15.86 52.36 -10.89
N GLY A 13 -15.59 51.37 -11.76
CA GLY A 13 -14.79 51.60 -12.97
C GLY A 13 -14.60 50.34 -13.83
N CYS A 14 -15.47 50.18 -14.81
CA CYS A 14 -15.49 49.19 -15.90
C CYS A 14 -14.12 48.70 -16.42
N LEU A 15 -14.01 47.41 -16.76
CA LEU A 15 -13.89 46.90 -18.14
C LEU A 15 -13.43 45.43 -18.17
N LEU A 16 -14.33 44.60 -18.69
CA LEU A 16 -14.14 43.33 -19.40
C LEU A 16 -12.70 42.90 -19.70
N PHE A 17 -12.25 41.80 -19.10
CA PHE A 17 -11.47 40.76 -19.78
C PHE A 17 -11.82 39.39 -19.20
N SER A 18 -12.73 38.72 -19.89
CA SER A 18 -13.00 37.30 -19.70
C SER A 18 -11.79 36.50 -20.18
N LEU A 19 -11.03 35.91 -19.27
CA LEU A 19 -10.14 34.79 -19.57
C LEU A 19 -10.49 33.64 -18.65
N VAL A 20 -11.60 32.98 -18.97
CA VAL A 20 -11.92 31.65 -18.44
C VAL A 20 -11.04 30.67 -19.22
N PHE A 21 -9.83 30.39 -18.73
CA PHE A 21 -9.06 29.26 -19.21
C PHE A 21 -9.76 27.99 -18.70
N SER A 22 -10.70 27.48 -19.50
CA SER A 22 -11.28 26.15 -19.30
C SER A 22 -10.25 25.12 -19.76
N HIS A 23 -9.32 24.74 -18.89
CA HIS A 23 -8.50 23.55 -19.14
C HIS A 23 -9.40 22.32 -19.00
N SER A 24 -9.86 21.79 -20.13
CA SER A 24 -10.46 20.47 -20.16
C SER A 24 -9.36 19.45 -19.90
N LEU A 25 -9.28 18.91 -18.68
CA LEU A 25 -8.54 17.68 -18.41
C LEU A 25 -9.28 16.55 -19.11
N HIS A 26 -8.82 16.18 -20.30
CA HIS A 26 -9.18 14.92 -20.93
C HIS A 26 -8.45 13.81 -20.17
N GLY A 27 -9.14 13.18 -19.23
CA GLY A 27 -8.72 11.89 -18.71
C GLY A 27 -9.04 10.83 -19.76
N GLU A 28 -8.06 10.43 -20.56
CA GLU A 28 -8.16 9.19 -21.33
C GLU A 28 -8.21 8.03 -20.34
N SER A 29 -9.41 7.50 -20.11
CA SER A 29 -9.57 6.19 -19.49
C SER A 29 -9.07 5.16 -20.50
N LEU A 30 -7.77 4.84 -20.43
CA LEU A 30 -7.31 3.56 -20.92
C LEU A 30 -8.14 2.53 -20.17
N GLY A 31 -9.00 1.84 -20.92
CA GLY A 31 -9.70 0.66 -20.44
C GLY A 31 -8.66 -0.36 -20.02
N VAL A 32 -8.16 -0.23 -18.79
CA VAL A 32 -7.55 -1.32 -18.05
C VAL A 32 -8.61 -2.40 -18.13
N LYS A 33 -8.29 -3.48 -18.85
CA LYS A 33 -9.02 -4.74 -18.70
C LYS A 33 -9.06 -4.94 -17.20
N THR A 34 -10.22 -4.69 -16.61
CA THR A 34 -10.50 -5.06 -15.24
C THR A 34 -10.21 -6.56 -15.26
N ALA A 35 -9.02 -6.94 -14.79
CA ALA A 35 -8.81 -8.27 -14.30
C ALA A 35 -9.87 -8.36 -13.23
N THR A 36 -10.99 -8.99 -13.58
CA THR A 36 -12.08 -9.26 -12.68
C THR A 36 -11.37 -9.83 -11.47
N ALA A 37 -11.38 -9.08 -10.37
CA ALA A 37 -10.96 -9.56 -9.07
C ALA A 37 -11.97 -10.66 -8.74
N SER A 38 -11.80 -11.79 -9.41
CA SER A 38 -12.47 -13.03 -9.13
C SER A 38 -12.04 -13.27 -7.70
N GLY A 39 -13.01 -13.20 -6.78
CA GLY A 39 -12.83 -13.41 -5.35
C GLY A 39 -12.35 -14.83 -5.08
N SER A 40 -11.17 -15.15 -5.60
CA SER A 40 -10.39 -16.32 -5.30
C SER A 40 -9.93 -16.13 -3.86
N ALA A 41 -10.13 -17.17 -3.07
CA ALA A 41 -9.58 -17.21 -1.72
C ALA A 41 -8.07 -16.97 -1.81
N CYS A 42 -7.53 -16.25 -0.83
CA CYS A 42 -6.10 -16.09 -0.67
C CYS A 42 -5.39 -17.46 -0.73
N PRO A 43 -4.25 -17.58 -1.43
CA PRO A 43 -3.49 -18.81 -1.41
C PRO A 43 -3.03 -19.08 0.03
N SER A 44 -3.04 -20.34 0.45
CA SER A 44 -2.49 -20.71 1.77
C SER A 44 -0.97 -20.53 1.83
N THR A 45 -0.31 -20.57 0.69
CA THR A 45 1.15 -20.52 0.54
C THR A 45 1.55 -19.77 -0.72
N PHE A 46 2.62 -18.97 -0.64
CA PHE A 46 3.23 -18.27 -1.77
C PHE A 46 4.75 -18.51 -1.74
N TYR A 47 5.28 -19.29 -2.68
CA TYR A 47 6.71 -19.62 -2.76
C TYR A 47 7.32 -20.09 -1.41
N ASN A 48 6.68 -21.08 -0.78
CA ASN A 48 7.01 -21.63 0.55
C ASN A 48 6.79 -20.69 1.75
N VAL A 49 6.31 -19.46 1.53
CA VAL A 49 5.84 -18.59 2.62
C VAL A 49 4.38 -18.91 2.91
N GLN A 50 4.07 -19.30 4.14
CA GLN A 50 2.71 -19.59 4.57
C GLN A 50 2.00 -18.29 4.92
N LEU A 51 0.82 -18.07 4.34
CA LEU A 51 -0.02 -16.92 4.68
C LEU A 51 -0.80 -17.21 5.96
N THR A 52 -1.20 -16.17 6.68
CA THR A 52 -2.07 -16.34 7.85
C THR A 52 -3.44 -16.87 7.43
N SER A 53 -4.10 -17.62 8.32
CA SER A 53 -5.42 -18.19 8.04
C SER A 53 -6.51 -17.14 7.84
N ASP A 54 -6.27 -15.90 8.28
CA ASP A 54 -7.16 -14.77 8.13
C ASP A 54 -6.80 -13.85 6.95
N ALA A 55 -5.89 -14.30 6.08
CA ALA A 55 -5.49 -13.56 4.88
C ALA A 55 -6.72 -13.18 4.03
N SER A 56 -6.76 -11.92 3.64
CA SER A 56 -7.86 -11.31 2.90
C SER A 56 -7.33 -10.28 1.92
N VAL A 57 -8.16 -9.91 0.92
CA VAL A 57 -7.79 -8.87 -0.07
C VAL A 57 -6.46 -9.19 -0.76
N CYS A 58 -6.24 -10.46 -1.09
CA CYS A 58 -5.00 -10.88 -1.74
C CYS A 58 -4.91 -10.35 -3.16
N HIS A 59 -3.74 -9.80 -3.48
CA HIS A 59 -3.40 -9.38 -4.82
C HIS A 59 -2.02 -9.90 -5.19
N VAL A 60 -1.97 -10.78 -6.19
CA VAL A 60 -0.73 -11.27 -6.78
C VAL A 60 -0.35 -10.32 -7.89
N PHE A 61 0.78 -9.62 -7.74
CA PHE A 61 1.30 -8.73 -8.78
C PHE A 61 2.13 -9.51 -9.80
N ALA A 62 2.83 -10.56 -9.36
CA ALA A 62 3.57 -11.49 -10.19
C ALA A 62 3.59 -12.88 -9.54
N ASP A 63 3.22 -13.91 -10.29
CA ASP A 63 3.18 -15.31 -9.89
C ASP A 63 4.37 -16.13 -10.41
N GLU A 64 5.27 -15.50 -11.17
CA GLU A 64 6.58 -16.01 -11.58
C GLU A 64 7.71 -15.17 -10.93
N LEU A 65 8.91 -15.73 -10.78
CA LEU A 65 10.04 -15.03 -10.15
C LEU A 65 10.58 -13.90 -11.05
N PRO A 66 10.84 -12.69 -10.52
CA PRO A 66 10.58 -12.25 -9.14
C PRO A 66 9.07 -12.11 -8.87
N ALA A 67 8.60 -12.85 -7.88
CA ALA A 67 7.18 -13.02 -7.59
C ALA A 67 6.78 -12.12 -6.43
N SER A 68 5.59 -11.55 -6.47
CA SER A 68 5.09 -10.72 -5.37
C SER A 68 3.60 -10.84 -5.14
N LEU A 69 3.25 -10.81 -3.85
CA LEU A 69 1.89 -10.90 -3.34
C LEU A 69 1.73 -9.91 -2.20
N THR A 70 0.61 -9.19 -2.18
CA THR A 70 0.17 -8.42 -1.01
C THR A 70 -1.15 -8.98 -0.48
N TYR A 71 -1.35 -8.90 0.84
CA TYR A 71 -2.62 -9.23 1.47
C TYR A 71 -2.81 -8.47 2.78
N HIS A 72 -4.05 -8.46 3.27
CA HIS A 72 -4.39 -7.91 4.58
C HIS A 72 -4.68 -9.04 5.58
N SER A 73 -4.13 -8.91 6.79
CA SER A 73 -4.44 -9.74 7.96
C SER A 73 -5.02 -8.86 9.07
N LYS A 74 -5.92 -9.43 9.88
CA LYS A 74 -6.48 -8.79 11.08
C LYS A 74 -5.47 -8.78 12.23
N GLN A 75 -4.36 -9.49 12.11
CA GLN A 75 -3.32 -9.57 13.12
C GLN A 75 -2.49 -8.29 13.21
N ALA A 76 -1.98 -8.01 14.41
CA ALA A 76 -1.07 -6.89 14.64
C ALA A 76 0.31 -7.19 14.04
N SER A 77 1.06 -6.15 13.70
CA SER A 77 2.34 -6.31 12.98
C SER A 77 3.39 -7.12 13.75
N ASN A 78 3.36 -7.09 15.08
CA ASN A 78 4.23 -7.90 15.94
C ASN A 78 3.83 -9.40 15.95
N GLU A 79 2.54 -9.70 15.90
CA GLU A 79 2.02 -11.06 15.80
C GLU A 79 2.39 -11.67 14.45
N LEU A 80 2.26 -10.89 13.37
CA LEU A 80 2.69 -11.29 12.03
C LEU A 80 4.20 -11.50 11.94
N ALA A 81 5.00 -10.59 12.51
CA ALA A 81 6.45 -10.74 12.53
C ALA A 81 6.86 -12.03 13.27
N TYR A 82 6.19 -12.34 14.38
CA TYR A 82 6.39 -13.58 15.11
C TYR A 82 5.98 -14.81 14.27
N PHE A 83 4.81 -14.77 13.64
CA PHE A 83 4.31 -15.82 12.75
C PHE A 83 5.28 -16.12 11.62
N PHE A 84 5.77 -15.12 10.89
CA PHE A 84 6.73 -15.33 9.80
C PHE A 84 8.09 -15.79 10.30
N ARG A 85 8.55 -15.31 11.45
CA ARG A 85 9.82 -15.75 12.02
C ARG A 85 9.80 -17.25 12.31
N GLN A 86 8.69 -17.80 12.78
CA GLN A 86 8.55 -19.23 13.05
C GLN A 86 8.60 -20.13 11.82
N GLN A 87 8.30 -19.60 10.63
CA GLN A 87 8.32 -20.35 9.38
C GLN A 87 9.69 -20.44 8.74
N ILE A 88 10.58 -19.52 9.09
CA ILE A 88 11.87 -19.39 8.45
C ILE A 88 12.90 -20.14 9.28
N ASP A 89 13.69 -21.01 8.65
CA ASP A 89 14.88 -21.57 9.26
C ASP A 89 16.09 -20.66 9.04
N GLY A 90 16.94 -20.56 10.06
CA GLY A 90 18.19 -19.80 9.98
C GLY A 90 18.05 -18.28 10.19
N PRO A 91 19.08 -17.50 9.81
CA PRO A 91 19.14 -16.08 10.12
C PRO A 91 18.13 -15.27 9.28
N VAL A 92 17.44 -14.35 9.94
CA VAL A 92 16.60 -13.31 9.31
C VAL A 92 17.14 -11.97 9.75
N ASN A 93 17.39 -11.08 8.79
CA ASN A 93 17.62 -9.68 9.10
C ASN A 93 16.26 -9.00 9.28
N GLN A 94 15.94 -8.64 10.51
CA GLN A 94 14.71 -7.94 10.85
C GLN A 94 15.03 -6.52 11.30
N SER A 95 14.29 -5.54 10.76
CA SER A 95 14.36 -4.15 11.19
C SER A 95 12.95 -3.57 11.30
N VAL A 96 12.83 -2.51 12.09
CA VAL A 96 11.57 -1.76 12.24
C VAL A 96 11.85 -0.30 11.93
N SER A 97 11.08 0.28 11.01
CA SER A 97 11.16 1.69 10.63
C SER A 97 9.78 2.20 10.28
N GLN A 98 9.40 3.37 10.80
CA GLN A 98 8.12 4.03 10.49
C GLN A 98 6.90 3.10 10.61
N ASN A 99 6.84 2.31 11.69
CA ASN A 99 5.78 1.32 11.95
C ASN A 99 5.66 0.20 10.90
N ARG A 100 6.73 -0.04 10.14
CA ARG A 100 6.87 -1.16 9.23
C ARG A 100 7.94 -2.11 9.73
N VAL A 101 7.63 -3.40 9.75
CA VAL A 101 8.61 -4.46 9.98
C VAL A 101 9.12 -4.91 8.63
N LEU A 102 10.43 -4.93 8.44
CA LEU A 102 11.10 -5.49 7.27
C LEU A 102 11.85 -6.75 7.71
N MET A 103 11.55 -7.88 7.08
CA MET A 103 12.20 -9.17 7.32
C MET A 103 12.83 -9.64 6.01
N ARG A 104 14.13 -9.94 6.05
CA ARG A 104 14.92 -10.41 4.91
C ARG A 104 15.55 -11.76 5.24
N HIS A 105 15.36 -12.73 4.37
CA HIS A 105 15.90 -14.09 4.51
C HIS A 105 16.71 -14.49 3.26
N ALA A 106 17.68 -15.39 3.48
CA ALA A 106 18.49 -16.00 2.43
C ALA A 106 19.08 -14.98 1.43
N ASN A 107 19.79 -13.96 1.95
CA ASN A 107 20.41 -12.89 1.14
C ASN A 107 19.39 -12.17 0.24
N ASP A 108 18.28 -11.71 0.83
CA ASP A 108 17.20 -10.99 0.15
C ASP A 108 16.43 -11.83 -0.88
N GLN A 109 16.58 -13.15 -0.89
CA GLN A 109 15.75 -14.03 -1.72
C GLN A 109 14.27 -13.95 -1.32
N THR A 110 13.99 -13.86 -0.01
CA THR A 110 12.63 -13.62 0.50
C THR A 110 12.61 -12.35 1.33
N ILE A 111 11.73 -11.43 0.96
CA ILE A 111 11.51 -10.17 1.68
C ILE A 111 10.04 -10.10 2.08
N ILE A 112 9.79 -9.86 3.36
CA ILE A 112 8.46 -9.66 3.91
C ILE A 112 8.41 -8.29 4.55
N VAL A 113 7.44 -7.47 4.14
CA VAL A 113 7.17 -6.16 4.72
C VAL A 113 5.81 -6.19 5.38
N ILE A 114 5.76 -5.82 6.65
CA ILE A 114 4.52 -5.79 7.44
C ILE A 114 4.27 -4.35 7.83
N SER A 115 3.18 -3.78 7.35
CA SER A 115 2.80 -2.39 7.59
C SER A 115 1.50 -2.36 8.38
N ARG A 116 1.43 -1.58 9.46
CA ARG A 116 0.18 -1.38 10.18
C ARG A 116 -0.90 -0.80 9.25
N ASP A 117 -2.09 -1.39 9.26
CA ASP A 117 -3.26 -0.92 8.50
C ASP A 117 -4.52 -1.00 9.36
N GLY A 118 -4.99 0.15 9.85
CA GLY A 118 -6.14 0.23 10.76
C GLY A 118 -6.00 -0.62 12.01
N THR A 119 -6.87 -1.62 12.15
CA THR A 119 -6.89 -2.61 13.24
C THR A 119 -6.03 -3.85 12.97
N GLY A 120 -5.52 -4.00 11.75
CA GLY A 120 -4.70 -5.13 11.31
C GLY A 120 -3.39 -4.67 10.69
N SER A 121 -2.93 -5.42 9.69
CA SER A 121 -1.72 -5.10 8.93
C SER A 121 -1.84 -5.52 7.47
N GLN A 122 -1.22 -4.74 6.60
CA GLN A 122 -0.86 -5.15 5.25
C GLN A 122 0.46 -5.94 5.30
N VAL A 123 0.53 -7.02 4.53
CA VAL A 123 1.73 -7.83 4.34
C VAL A 123 2.07 -7.86 2.87
N ASP A 124 3.28 -7.44 2.53
CA ASP A 124 3.85 -7.54 1.20
C ASP A 124 4.95 -8.61 1.21
N ILE A 125 4.86 -9.59 0.32
CA ILE A 125 5.84 -10.66 0.15
C ILE A 125 6.47 -10.50 -1.23
N LEU A 126 7.80 -10.46 -1.27
CA LEU A 126 8.61 -10.49 -2.49
C LEU A 126 9.55 -11.69 -2.43
N VAL A 127 9.56 -12.49 -3.50
CA VAL A 127 10.50 -13.58 -3.69
C VAL A 127 11.29 -13.33 -4.97
N ASN A 128 12.60 -13.17 -4.85
CA ASN A 128 13.46 -12.84 -5.97
C ASN A 128 13.92 -14.10 -6.73
N SER A 129 14.14 -13.96 -8.04
CA SER A 129 14.99 -14.89 -8.78
C SER A 129 16.43 -14.69 -8.32
N HIS A 130 17.09 -15.75 -7.86
CA HIS A 130 18.49 -15.74 -7.43
C HIS A 130 19.45 -14.98 -8.35
#